data_AF-A0A1U8HFZ8-F1
#
_entry.id   AF-A0A1U8HFZ8-F1
#
_cell.length_a   1.000
_cell.length_b   1.000
_cell.length_c   1.000
_cell.angle_alpha   90.00
_cell.angle_beta   90.00
_cell.angle_gamma   90.00
#
_symmetry.space_group_name_H-M   'P 1'
#
loop_
_entity.id
_entity.type
_entity.pdbx_description
1 polymer ?
#
loop_
_entity_poly.entity_id
_entity_poly.type
_entity_poly.pdbx_seq_one_letter_code
_entity_poly.pdbx_strand_id
1 'polypeptide(L)'
;MVMKMGGQYLVFLFLSLAAFLFSFSQARSITTSTKPQILIETNQTAATARRCPYTLTIKTSCTSPKSTRDRVSIAFGDSYGFEVYAPRIDNPSSKIFESCSTDTFQIHGPCIYEVCYLNLKRVGSDGWKPESVKVYGPDRPAIAFKYDKFLPNGVWFGFNHCHKRSP
;
A
#
# COMPACT_ATOMS: atom_id res chain seq x y z
N MET A 1 5.59 0.90 72.10
CA MET A 1 6.17 -0.38 71.63
C MET A 1 6.59 -0.18 70.19
N VAL A 2 7.88 0.07 69.94
CA VAL A 2 8.40 0.32 68.57
C VAL A 2 8.79 -1.04 67.98
N MET A 3 8.05 -1.49 66.97
CA MET A 3 8.37 -2.72 66.23
C MET A 3 9.61 -2.48 65.37
N LYS A 4 10.68 -3.22 65.69
CA LYS A 4 11.93 -3.26 64.95
C LYS A 4 11.73 -4.18 63.73
N MET A 5 11.44 -3.58 62.58
CA MET A 5 11.27 -4.32 61.32
C MET A 5 12.65 -4.77 60.83
N GLY A 6 12.94 -6.08 60.95
CA GLY A 6 14.23 -6.67 60.66
C GLY A 6 14.61 -6.61 59.17
N GLY A 7 15.86 -6.24 58.89
CA GLY A 7 16.43 -6.11 57.55
C GLY A 7 16.43 -7.39 56.69
N GLN A 8 16.02 -8.53 57.24
CA GLN A 8 15.81 -9.77 56.49
C GLN A 8 14.69 -9.64 55.44
N TYR A 9 13.59 -8.93 55.76
CA TYR A 9 12.48 -8.75 54.82
C TYR A 9 12.85 -7.85 53.63
N LEU A 10 13.76 -6.89 53.84
CA LEU A 10 14.28 -6.01 52.79
C LEU A 10 15.17 -6.75 51.79
N VAL A 11 15.96 -7.73 52.25
CA VAL A 11 16.81 -8.57 51.38
C VAL A 11 15.97 -9.52 50.52
N PHE A 12 14.93 -10.13 51.10
CA PHE A 12 14.01 -11.00 50.34
C PHE A 12 13.19 -10.22 49.30
N LEU A 13 12.77 -8.98 49.59
CA LEU A 13 12.07 -8.13 48.62
C LEU A 13 12.96 -7.72 47.43
N PHE A 14 14.26 -7.52 47.66
CA PHE A 14 15.23 -7.17 46.61
C PHE A 14 15.55 -8.35 45.70
N LEU A 15 15.65 -9.57 46.25
CA LEU A 15 15.90 -10.79 45.49
C LEU A 15 14.74 -11.18 44.57
N SER A 16 13.48 -10.93 44.97
CA SER A 16 12.32 -11.17 44.10
C SER A 16 12.21 -10.19 42.93
N LEU A 17 12.70 -8.96 43.09
CA LEU A 17 12.64 -7.93 42.04
C LEU A 17 13.69 -8.15 40.94
N ALA A 18 14.85 -8.75 41.28
CA ALA A 18 15.92 -9.03 40.33
C ALA A 18 15.60 -10.19 39.37
N ALA A 19 14.76 -11.14 39.79
CA ALA A 19 14.37 -12.30 38.97
C ALA A 19 13.37 -11.96 37.84
N PHE A 20 12.72 -10.79 37.89
CA PHE A 20 11.74 -10.37 36.89
C PHE A 20 12.35 -9.64 35.66
N LEU A 21 13.68 -9.40 35.65
CA LEU A 21 14.33 -8.55 34.64
C LEU A 21 15.13 -9.28 33.55
N PHE A 22 15.20 -10.62 33.54
CA PHE A 22 16.01 -11.36 32.56
C PHE A 22 15.24 -12.40 31.75
N SER A 23 14.23 -11.94 31.01
CA SER A 23 13.68 -12.72 29.89
C SER A 23 13.43 -11.82 28.68
N PHE A 24 14.50 -11.16 28.19
CA PHE A 24 14.52 -10.62 26.85
C PHE A 24 15.17 -11.64 25.91
N SER A 25 14.35 -12.52 25.34
CA SER A 25 14.72 -13.23 24.11
C SER A 25 14.59 -12.23 22.95
N GLN A 26 15.72 -11.69 22.49
CA GLN A 26 15.76 -10.90 21.25
C GLN A 26 16.24 -11.82 20.12
N ALA A 27 15.30 -12.23 19.29
CA ALA A 27 15.54 -12.96 18.05
C ALA A 27 16.44 -12.14 17.11
N ARG A 28 17.44 -12.79 16.51
CA ARG A 28 18.21 -12.20 15.41
C ARG A 28 17.25 -11.97 14.22
N SER A 29 16.97 -10.72 13.92
CA SER A 29 16.27 -10.35 12.68
C SER A 29 17.25 -10.50 11.52
N ILE A 30 17.00 -11.48 10.65
CA ILE A 30 17.65 -11.56 9.34
C ILE A 30 17.11 -10.39 8.51
N THR A 31 17.97 -9.42 8.21
CA THR A 31 17.67 -8.33 7.28
C THR A 31 17.48 -8.91 5.88
N THR A 32 16.27 -9.35 5.56
CA THR A 32 15.80 -9.43 4.17
C THR A 32 15.03 -8.14 3.92
N SER A 33 15.67 -7.23 3.18
CA SER A 33 15.00 -6.07 2.58
C SER A 33 14.05 -6.58 1.50
N THR A 34 12.91 -7.11 1.92
CA THR A 34 11.82 -7.45 1.02
C THR A 34 10.88 -6.26 1.04
N LYS A 35 10.97 -5.42 0.01
CA LYS A 35 10.00 -4.37 -0.29
C LYS A 35 8.58 -4.96 -0.12
N PRO A 36 7.69 -4.36 0.68
CA PRO A 36 6.37 -4.92 0.92
C PRO A 36 5.59 -4.94 -0.40
N GLN A 37 5.25 -6.12 -0.89
CA GLN A 37 4.32 -6.29 -2.01
C GLN A 37 2.93 -6.46 -1.40
N ILE A 38 2.10 -5.40 -1.45
CA ILE A 38 0.72 -5.46 -0.96
C ILE A 38 -0.13 -6.17 -2.01
N LEU A 39 -0.70 -7.31 -1.64
CA LEU A 39 -1.65 -8.08 -2.45
C LEU A 39 -3.07 -7.56 -2.23
N ILE A 40 -3.77 -7.19 -3.29
CA ILE A 40 -5.16 -6.68 -3.20
C ILE A 40 -6.07 -7.51 -4.08
N GLU A 41 -7.08 -8.11 -3.44
CA GLU A 41 -8.18 -8.78 -4.09
C GLU A 41 -9.29 -7.78 -4.44
N THR A 42 -9.71 -7.81 -5.70
CA THR A 42 -10.77 -6.94 -6.24
C THR A 42 -12.10 -7.70 -6.26
N ASN A 43 -13.22 -7.04 -5.92
CA ASN A 43 -14.56 -7.64 -5.86
C ASN A 43 -15.19 -7.77 -7.26
N GLN A 44 -15.91 -8.87 -7.47
CA GLN A 44 -16.30 -9.48 -8.74
C GLN A 44 -17.46 -8.81 -9.48
N THR A 45 -17.36 -8.69 -10.81
CA THR A 45 -18.49 -8.60 -11.76
C THR A 45 -18.28 -9.38 -13.07
N ALA A 46 -17.45 -10.43 -13.08
CA ALA A 46 -17.42 -11.39 -14.19
C ALA A 46 -17.03 -12.78 -13.67
N ALA A 47 -18.02 -13.62 -13.38
CA ALA A 47 -17.86 -14.98 -12.82
C ALA A 47 -17.13 -15.98 -13.74
N THR A 48 -16.60 -15.54 -14.89
CA THR A 48 -15.94 -16.39 -15.90
C THR A 48 -14.65 -15.81 -16.48
N ALA A 49 -14.22 -14.61 -16.06
CA ALA A 49 -12.97 -14.02 -16.55
C ALA A 49 -11.77 -14.67 -15.85
N ARG A 50 -10.75 -15.10 -16.63
CA ARG A 50 -9.45 -15.51 -16.06
C ARG A 50 -8.91 -14.38 -15.19
N ARG A 51 -8.35 -14.75 -14.03
CA ARG A 51 -7.77 -13.80 -13.07
C ARG A 51 -6.28 -13.64 -13.37
N CYS A 52 -5.85 -12.44 -13.68
CA CYS A 52 -4.48 -12.11 -14.01
C CYS A 52 -3.82 -11.28 -12.89
N PRO A 53 -2.54 -11.55 -12.57
CA PRO A 53 -1.76 -10.71 -11.68
C PRO A 53 -1.27 -9.45 -12.42
N TYR A 54 -1.33 -8.31 -11.75
CA TYR A 54 -0.78 -7.05 -12.20
C TYR A 54 0.18 -6.51 -11.16
N THR A 55 1.37 -6.10 -11.59
CA THR A 55 2.27 -5.32 -10.74
C THR A 55 2.09 -3.85 -11.06
N LEU A 56 1.92 -3.02 -10.03
CA LEU A 56 1.91 -1.57 -10.16
C LEU A 56 3.17 -0.99 -9.55
N THR A 57 3.75 0.02 -10.19
CA THR A 57 4.71 0.91 -9.53
C THR A 57 4.20 2.34 -9.52
N ILE A 58 4.13 2.93 -8.34
CA ILE A 58 3.63 4.29 -8.15
C ILE A 58 4.78 5.13 -7.62
N LYS A 59 5.19 6.13 -8.42
CA LYS A 59 6.19 7.11 -8.00
C LYS A 59 5.48 8.32 -7.42
N THR A 60 5.82 8.68 -6.19
CA THR A 60 5.30 9.87 -5.51
C THR A 60 6.24 11.04 -5.76
N SER A 61 5.67 12.21 -6.09
CA SER A 61 6.47 13.41 -6.34
C SER A 61 7.21 13.85 -5.07
N CYS A 62 8.41 14.40 -5.23
CA CYS A 62 9.14 15.06 -4.15
C CYS A 62 8.45 16.31 -3.59
N THR A 63 7.49 16.85 -4.35
CA THR A 63 6.66 17.99 -3.93
C THR A 63 5.32 17.56 -3.31
N SER A 64 5.12 16.25 -3.13
CA SER A 64 4.01 15.70 -2.33
C SER A 64 4.26 15.96 -0.83
N PRO A 65 3.22 15.92 0.03
CA PRO A 65 3.43 15.88 1.47
C PRO A 65 4.36 14.73 1.85
N LYS A 66 5.08 14.88 2.97
CA LYS A 66 6.06 13.90 3.45
C LYS A 66 5.49 12.48 3.50
N SER A 67 4.24 12.35 3.91
CA SER A 67 3.45 11.13 3.95
C SER A 67 1.97 11.49 3.79
N THR A 68 1.16 10.55 3.31
CA THR A 68 -0.30 10.69 3.27
C THR A 68 -0.97 9.49 3.91
N ARG A 69 -2.00 9.73 4.73
CA ARG A 69 -2.88 8.70 5.30
C ARG A 69 -4.21 8.62 4.55
N ASP A 70 -4.32 9.38 3.46
CA ASP A 70 -5.53 9.41 2.66
C ASP A 70 -5.77 8.05 2.03
N ARG A 71 -7.06 7.68 1.94
CA ARG A 71 -7.44 6.46 1.25
C ARG A 71 -7.24 6.63 -0.23
N VAL A 72 -6.63 5.63 -0.87
CA VAL A 72 -6.38 5.64 -2.31
C VAL A 72 -7.02 4.41 -2.93
N SER A 73 -7.90 4.65 -3.91
CA SER A 73 -8.47 3.63 -4.78
C SER A 73 -7.89 3.77 -6.19
N ILE A 74 -7.82 2.68 -6.93
CA ILE A 74 -7.35 2.66 -8.32
C ILE A 74 -8.27 1.80 -9.19
N ALA A 75 -8.50 2.25 -10.41
CA ALA A 75 -9.17 1.49 -11.47
C ALA A 75 -8.38 1.62 -12.78
N PHE A 76 -8.18 0.53 -13.50
CA PHE A 76 -7.53 0.53 -14.82
C PHE A 76 -8.10 -0.58 -15.70
N GLY A 77 -8.06 -0.39 -17.01
CA GLY A 77 -8.70 -1.33 -17.94
C GLY A 77 -8.37 -1.12 -19.41
N ASP A 78 -9.04 -1.88 -20.27
CA ASP A 78 -8.88 -1.82 -21.72
C ASP A 78 -10.10 -1.25 -22.47
N SER A 79 -9.94 -1.19 -23.80
CA SER A 79 -10.97 -0.75 -24.75
C SER A 79 -12.14 -1.72 -24.90
N TYR A 80 -12.06 -2.93 -24.32
CA TYR A 80 -13.10 -3.94 -24.34
C TYR A 80 -14.02 -3.88 -23.11
N GLY A 81 -13.71 -3.00 -22.14
CA GLY A 81 -14.50 -2.84 -20.93
C GLY A 81 -14.09 -3.76 -19.79
N PHE A 82 -12.95 -4.47 -19.90
CA PHE A 82 -12.39 -5.17 -18.74
C PHE A 82 -11.71 -4.17 -17.80
N GLU A 83 -12.11 -4.17 -16.54
CA GLU A 83 -11.60 -3.28 -15.50
C GLU A 83 -11.04 -4.08 -14.31
N VAL A 84 -9.86 -3.69 -13.84
CA VAL A 84 -9.30 -4.08 -12.55
C VAL A 84 -9.50 -2.91 -11.60
N TYR A 85 -10.26 -3.14 -10.51
CA TYR A 85 -10.58 -2.11 -9.52
C TYR A 85 -10.13 -2.52 -8.12
N ALA A 86 -9.14 -1.83 -7.57
CA ALA A 86 -8.75 -1.99 -6.17
C ALA A 86 -9.33 -0.85 -5.31
N PRO A 87 -10.27 -1.16 -4.39
CA PRO A 87 -10.95 -0.15 -3.58
C PRO A 87 -10.02 0.53 -2.57
N ARG A 88 -8.93 -0.14 -2.20
CA ARG A 88 -7.97 0.37 -1.23
C ARG A 88 -6.59 -0.18 -1.52
N ILE A 89 -5.71 0.67 -2.04
CA ILE A 89 -4.28 0.36 -2.21
C ILE A 89 -3.42 0.97 -1.10
N ASP A 90 -4.01 1.83 -0.27
CA ASP A 90 -3.35 2.32 0.94
C ASP A 90 -3.39 1.25 2.05
N ASN A 91 -2.25 0.96 2.67
CA ASN A 91 -2.16 0.26 3.93
C ASN A 91 -1.70 1.26 5.01
N PRO A 92 -2.54 1.58 6.02
CA PRO A 92 -2.25 2.57 7.05
C PRO A 92 -1.05 2.21 7.95
N SER A 93 -0.62 0.94 7.96
CA SER A 93 0.55 0.48 8.71
C SER A 93 1.85 0.49 7.87
N SER A 94 1.80 0.93 6.61
CA SER A 94 2.94 0.88 5.69
C SER A 94 3.44 2.29 5.35
N LYS A 95 4.75 2.44 5.19
CA LYS A 95 5.41 3.67 4.73
C LYS A 95 5.30 3.83 3.21
N ILE A 96 4.09 3.75 2.69
CA ILE A 96 3.81 3.95 1.26
C ILE A 96 3.38 5.39 1.02
N PHE A 97 3.51 5.83 -0.23
CA PHE A 97 3.16 7.17 -0.68
C PHE A 97 3.94 8.29 0.03
N GLU A 98 5.12 7.97 0.55
CA GLU A 98 6.06 8.97 1.08
C GLU A 98 6.56 9.89 -0.06
N SER A 99 6.86 11.14 0.25
CA SER A 99 7.45 12.06 -0.73
C SER A 99 8.75 11.48 -1.31
N CYS A 100 8.96 11.60 -2.62
CA CYS A 100 10.11 11.02 -3.34
C CYS A 100 10.21 9.48 -3.29
N SER A 101 9.14 8.74 -2.92
CA SER A 101 9.18 7.27 -2.90
C SER A 101 8.74 6.63 -4.23
N THR A 102 8.99 5.33 -4.36
CA THR A 102 8.34 4.47 -5.36
C THR A 102 7.85 3.18 -4.73
N ASP A 103 6.53 3.04 -4.67
CA ASP A 103 5.85 1.91 -4.04
C ASP A 103 5.40 0.89 -5.08
N THR A 104 5.33 -0.39 -4.68
CA THR A 104 4.96 -1.50 -5.58
C THR A 104 3.79 -2.29 -5.00
N PHE A 105 2.80 -2.56 -5.83
CA PHE A 105 1.58 -3.27 -5.45
C PHE A 105 1.34 -4.46 -6.38
N GLN A 106 0.77 -5.53 -5.85
CA GLN A 106 0.26 -6.65 -6.63
C GLN A 106 -1.27 -6.66 -6.56
N ILE A 107 -1.92 -6.52 -7.71
CA ILE A 107 -3.37 -6.47 -7.80
C ILE A 107 -3.83 -7.56 -8.73
N HIS A 108 -4.89 -8.26 -8.34
CA HIS A 108 -5.50 -9.28 -9.18
C HIS A 108 -6.83 -8.80 -9.70
N GLY A 109 -7.16 -9.12 -10.94
CA GLY A 109 -8.47 -8.87 -11.52
C GLY A 109 -8.62 -9.56 -12.88
N PRO A 110 -9.62 -9.20 -13.70
CA PRO A 110 -9.79 -9.82 -15.00
C PRO A 110 -8.56 -9.59 -15.89
N CYS A 111 -8.25 -10.57 -16.74
CA CYS A 111 -7.19 -10.43 -17.74
C CYS A 111 -7.56 -9.38 -18.81
N ILE A 112 -6.95 -8.21 -18.69
CA ILE A 112 -6.96 -7.09 -19.63
C ILE A 112 -6.02 -7.36 -20.81
N TYR A 113 -6.46 -7.02 -22.03
CA TYR A 113 -5.64 -7.14 -23.25
C TYR A 113 -4.56 -6.06 -23.37
N GLU A 114 -5.00 -4.79 -23.35
CA GLU A 114 -4.14 -3.61 -23.49
C GLU A 114 -4.68 -2.53 -22.56
N VAL A 115 -3.99 -2.29 -21.45
CA VAL A 115 -4.36 -1.24 -20.51
C VAL A 115 -4.28 0.10 -21.25
N CYS A 116 -5.38 0.82 -21.33
CA CYS A 116 -5.47 2.10 -22.05
C CYS A 116 -6.10 3.21 -21.22
N TYR A 117 -6.61 2.92 -20.03
CA TYR A 117 -7.00 3.94 -19.07
C TYR A 117 -6.58 3.57 -17.65
N LEU A 118 -6.43 4.60 -16.81
CA LEU A 118 -6.16 4.46 -15.39
C LEU A 118 -6.68 5.67 -14.64
N ASN A 119 -7.44 5.42 -13.57
CA ASN A 119 -7.98 6.42 -12.66
C ASN A 119 -7.55 6.14 -11.22
N LEU A 120 -7.23 7.20 -10.49
CA LEU A 120 -6.97 7.21 -9.05
C LEU A 120 -8.06 8.01 -8.35
N LYS A 121 -8.42 7.61 -7.14
CA LYS A 121 -9.28 8.38 -6.25
C LYS A 121 -8.64 8.49 -4.89
N ARG A 122 -8.40 9.72 -4.44
CA ARG A 122 -7.91 10.04 -3.10
C ARG A 122 -9.08 10.50 -2.23
N VAL A 123 -9.16 10.01 -1.00
CA VAL A 123 -10.13 10.46 0.00
C VAL A 123 -9.44 10.73 1.33
N GLY A 124 -9.42 12.00 1.75
CA GLY A 124 -8.84 12.43 3.02
C GLY A 124 -8.34 13.87 2.99
N SER A 125 -7.63 14.27 4.03
CA SER A 125 -7.20 15.65 4.27
C SER A 125 -5.72 15.90 3.99
N ASP A 126 -4.88 14.87 3.96
CA ASP A 126 -3.42 15.05 3.91
C ASP A 126 -2.96 15.54 2.52
N GLY A 127 -3.67 15.16 1.47
CA GLY A 127 -3.28 15.42 0.09
C GLY A 127 -2.27 14.39 -0.40
N TRP A 128 -2.13 14.30 -1.73
CA TRP A 128 -1.12 13.43 -2.35
C TRP A 128 -0.88 13.85 -3.80
N LYS A 129 0.40 13.85 -4.21
CA LYS A 129 0.83 14.16 -5.57
C LYS A 129 1.59 12.95 -6.17
N PRO A 130 0.89 12.03 -6.86
CA PRO A 130 1.57 11.02 -7.65
C PRO A 130 2.28 11.67 -8.84
N GLU A 131 3.50 11.25 -9.11
CA GLU A 131 4.23 11.63 -10.33
C GLU A 131 3.81 10.72 -11.49
N SER A 132 3.83 9.40 -11.27
CA SER A 132 3.43 8.44 -12.30
C SER A 132 2.99 7.10 -11.72
N VAL A 133 2.11 6.42 -12.46
CA VAL A 133 1.74 5.02 -12.22
C VAL A 133 2.16 4.19 -13.43
N LYS A 134 2.90 3.11 -13.19
CA LYS A 134 3.19 2.11 -14.23
C LYS A 134 2.45 0.81 -13.92
N VAL A 135 1.82 0.24 -14.94
CA VAL A 135 1.10 -1.04 -14.86
C VAL A 135 1.86 -2.08 -15.65
N TYR A 136 2.16 -3.20 -15.01
CA TYR A 136 2.80 -4.37 -15.61
C TYR A 136 1.76 -5.50 -15.61
N GLY A 137 1.30 -5.87 -16.80
CA GLY A 137 0.42 -7.04 -16.99
C GLY A 137 1.20 -8.30 -17.36
N PRO A 138 0.56 -9.47 -17.33
CA PRO A 138 1.18 -10.71 -17.79
C PRO A 138 1.42 -10.63 -19.30
N ASP A 139 2.66 -10.95 -19.72
CA ASP A 139 3.05 -11.08 -21.13
C ASP A 139 2.84 -9.81 -22.00
N ARG A 140 2.82 -8.63 -21.38
CA ARG A 140 2.63 -7.33 -22.06
C ARG A 140 3.67 -6.30 -21.61
N PRO A 141 4.08 -5.37 -22.49
CA PRO A 141 4.88 -4.22 -22.09
C PRO A 141 4.18 -3.39 -21.01
N ALA A 142 4.97 -2.80 -20.11
CA ALA A 142 4.44 -1.92 -19.09
C ALA A 142 3.95 -0.60 -19.70
N ILE A 143 2.79 -0.11 -19.26
CA ILE A 143 2.27 1.21 -19.63
C ILE A 143 2.45 2.18 -18.47
N ALA A 144 2.74 3.45 -18.78
CA ALA A 144 2.95 4.50 -17.78
C ALA A 144 1.95 5.65 -17.96
N PHE A 145 1.29 6.03 -16.86
CA PHE A 145 0.40 7.19 -16.77
C PHE A 145 1.07 8.28 -15.94
N LYS A 146 1.15 9.50 -16.49
CA LYS A 146 1.82 10.65 -15.85
C LYS A 146 0.78 11.57 -15.23
N TYR A 147 0.88 11.77 -13.91
CA TYR A 147 -0.05 12.61 -13.16
C TYR A 147 0.58 13.96 -12.82
N ASP A 148 1.73 13.93 -12.14
CA ASP A 148 2.51 15.06 -11.61
C ASP A 148 1.66 16.24 -11.09
N LYS A 149 0.57 15.94 -10.38
CA LYS A 149 -0.31 16.94 -9.77
C LYS A 149 -1.04 16.42 -8.56
N PHE A 150 -1.48 17.33 -7.70
CA PHE A 150 -2.28 16.99 -6.54
C PHE A 150 -3.63 16.40 -6.97
N LEU A 151 -4.00 15.26 -6.38
CA LEU A 151 -5.29 14.66 -6.65
C LEU A 151 -6.40 15.39 -5.86
N PRO A 152 -7.54 15.71 -6.52
CA PRO A 152 -8.70 16.25 -5.83
C PRO A 152 -9.24 15.26 -4.80
N ASN A 153 -9.87 15.78 -3.73
CA ASN A 153 -10.48 14.94 -2.71
C ASN A 153 -11.81 14.38 -3.22
N GLY A 154 -12.02 13.07 -3.12
CA GLY A 154 -13.33 12.44 -3.37
C GLY A 154 -13.70 12.25 -4.84
N VAL A 155 -12.85 12.62 -5.79
CA VAL A 155 -13.13 12.57 -7.24
C VAL A 155 -12.17 11.60 -7.93
N TRP A 156 -12.69 10.80 -8.86
CA TRP A 156 -11.87 9.98 -9.76
C TRP A 156 -11.10 10.88 -10.72
N PHE A 157 -9.78 10.77 -10.71
CA PHE A 157 -8.89 11.55 -11.56
C PHE A 157 -7.97 10.60 -12.32
N GLY A 158 -7.85 10.77 -13.64
CA GLY A 158 -7.01 9.91 -14.46
C GLY A 158 -7.07 10.21 -15.94
N PHE A 159 -6.72 9.21 -16.73
CA PHE A 159 -6.55 9.33 -18.17
C PHE A 159 -7.23 8.17 -18.88
N ASN A 160 -7.90 8.48 -19.99
CA ASN A 160 -8.46 7.47 -20.89
C ASN A 160 -7.87 7.69 -22.29
N HIS A 161 -7.00 6.76 -22.69
CA HIS A 161 -6.35 6.71 -24.00
C HIS A 161 -6.88 5.54 -24.83
N CYS A 162 -8.00 4.96 -24.45
CA CYS A 162 -8.61 3.87 -25.21
C CYS A 162 -9.10 4.41 -26.55
N HIS A 163 -8.50 3.90 -27.63
CA HIS A 163 -9.08 4.07 -28.95
C HIS A 163 -10.41 3.32 -28.99
N LYS A 164 -11.48 4.03 -29.40
CA LYS A 164 -12.73 3.34 -29.74
C LYS A 164 -12.42 2.42 -30.90
N ARG A 165 -12.45 1.11 -30.67
CA ARG A 165 -12.52 0.17 -31.80
C ARG A 165 -13.90 0.37 -32.42
N SER A 166 -13.92 0.72 -33.71
CA SER A 166 -15.15 0.66 -34.50
C SER A 166 -15.75 -0.75 -34.38
N PRO A 167 -17.08 -0.89 -34.24
CA PRO A 167 -17.76 -2.18 -34.10
C PRO A 167 -17.37 -3.19 -35.18
#